data_AF-A0A2V9R619-F1
#
_entry.id   AF-A0A2V9R619-F1
#
_cell.length_a   1.000
_cell.length_b   1.000
_cell.length_c   1.000
_cell.angle_alpha   90.00
_cell.angle_beta   90.00
_cell.angle_gamma   90.00
#
_symmetry.space_group_name_H-M   'P 1'
#
loop_
_entity.id
_entity.type
_entity.pdbx_description
1 polymer ?
#
loop_
_entity_poly.entity_id
_entity_poly.type
_entity_poly.pdbx_seq_one_letter_code
_entity_poly.pdbx_strand_id
1 'polypeptide(L)'
;MKIISLFVLFILTATTVFAEQRSEIEQCRSDLIGQTMGGRERCWKFQSPSQIKELVIQNKREDVQKRVYSITLILQDPKVPGKYKAEAQVVYEKVDGQMKIKSVGLISIAKIE
;
A
#
# COMPACT_ATOMS: atom_id res chain seq x y z
N MET A 1 -14.02 -57.90 4.17
CA MET A 1 -12.96 -56.92 3.83
C MET A 1 -13.43 -55.55 4.30
N LYS A 2 -12.77 -54.95 5.29
CA LYS A 2 -13.11 -53.63 5.87
C LYS A 2 -12.09 -52.62 5.36
N ILE A 3 -12.50 -51.73 4.46
CA ILE A 3 -11.64 -50.66 3.93
C ILE A 3 -11.76 -49.45 4.87
N ILE A 4 -10.75 -49.35 5.75
CA ILE A 4 -9.87 -48.20 6.00
C ILE A 4 -10.47 -46.79 5.82
N SER A 5 -10.54 -46.10 6.96
CA SER A 5 -10.67 -44.65 7.19
C SER A 5 -9.83 -43.77 6.24
N LEU A 6 -10.39 -42.65 5.77
CA LEU A 6 -9.56 -41.50 5.41
C LEU A 6 -10.25 -40.17 5.78
N PHE A 7 -9.61 -39.52 6.75
CA PHE A 7 -9.73 -38.12 7.15
C PHE A 7 -9.91 -37.17 5.97
N VAL A 8 -10.90 -36.27 6.05
CA VAL A 8 -10.86 -34.99 5.32
C VAL A 8 -10.76 -33.87 6.34
N LEU A 9 -9.53 -33.47 6.59
CA LEU A 9 -9.15 -32.30 7.36
C LEU A 9 -9.50 -31.06 6.53
N PHE A 10 -10.61 -30.39 6.85
CA PHE A 10 -10.90 -29.05 6.33
C PHE A 10 -9.92 -28.08 7.01
N ILE A 11 -8.78 -27.82 6.37
CA ILE A 11 -7.85 -26.79 6.85
C ILE A 11 -8.42 -25.42 6.51
N LEU A 12 -8.65 -24.67 7.58
CA LEU A 12 -9.06 -23.28 7.67
C LEU A 12 -8.11 -22.36 6.86
N THR A 13 -8.43 -22.04 5.60
CA THR A 13 -7.62 -21.16 4.74
C THR A 13 -7.93 -19.67 4.88
N ALA A 14 -8.83 -19.27 5.79
CA ALA A 14 -9.27 -17.88 5.91
C ALA A 14 -8.24 -16.95 6.59
N THR A 15 -7.22 -17.46 7.28
CA THR A 15 -6.27 -16.63 8.05
C THR A 15 -5.09 -16.09 7.24
N THR A 16 -4.74 -16.72 6.11
CA THR A 16 -3.55 -16.37 5.33
C THR A 16 -3.74 -15.10 4.49
N VAL A 17 -4.94 -14.88 3.97
CA VAL A 17 -5.27 -13.73 3.10
C VAL A 17 -5.10 -12.40 3.84
N PHE A 18 -5.50 -12.34 5.11
CA PHE A 18 -5.36 -11.12 5.92
C PHE A 18 -3.91 -10.82 6.31
N ALA A 19 -3.10 -11.86 6.53
CA ALA A 19 -1.69 -11.68 6.87
C ALA A 19 -0.89 -11.16 5.66
N GLU A 20 -1.16 -11.67 4.47
CA GLU A 20 -0.51 -11.23 3.23
C GLU A 20 -0.88 -9.79 2.87
N GLN A 21 -2.16 -9.42 2.98
CA GLN A 21 -2.61 -8.05 2.74
C GLN A 21 -2.03 -7.06 3.74
N ARG A 22 -1.91 -7.43 5.02
CA ARG A 22 -1.27 -6.60 6.04
C ARG A 22 0.22 -6.39 5.75
N SER A 23 0.92 -7.43 5.33
CA SER A 23 2.33 -7.34 4.92
C SER A 23 2.51 -6.41 3.71
N GLU A 24 1.60 -6.47 2.74
CA GLU A 24 1.65 -5.63 1.53
C GLU A 24 1.41 -4.14 1.85
N ILE A 25 0.47 -3.85 2.74
CA ILE A 25 0.20 -2.47 3.22
C ILE A 25 1.40 -1.90 3.96
N GLU A 26 2.01 -2.66 4.88
CA GLU A 26 3.18 -2.18 5.63
C GLU A 26 4.40 -2.00 4.73
N GLN A 27 4.61 -2.90 3.75
CA GLN A 27 5.66 -2.72 2.75
C GLN A 27 5.43 -1.44 1.92
N CYS A 28 4.22 -1.23 1.41
CA CYS A 28 3.85 -0.03 0.67
C CYS A 28 4.09 1.24 1.50
N ARG A 29 3.68 1.24 2.77
CA ARG A 29 3.93 2.34 3.71
C ARG A 29 5.43 2.61 3.87
N SER A 30 6.24 1.56 4.01
CA SER A 30 7.69 1.68 4.15
C SER A 30 8.33 2.24 2.87
N ASP A 31 7.95 1.72 1.71
CA ASP A 31 8.50 2.14 0.41
C ASP A 31 8.20 3.59 0.07
N LEU A 32 7.05 4.11 0.54
CA LEU A 32 6.68 5.51 0.36
C LEU A 32 7.64 6.48 1.05
N ILE A 33 8.35 6.06 2.10
CA ILE A 33 9.26 6.94 2.84
C ILE A 33 10.43 7.37 1.93
N GLY A 34 10.70 8.66 1.90
CA GLY A 34 11.66 9.29 0.99
C GLY A 34 11.08 9.64 -0.39
N GLN A 35 9.89 9.13 -0.74
CA GLN A 35 9.21 9.47 -1.99
C GLN A 35 8.48 10.81 -1.91
N THR A 36 8.16 11.35 -3.08
CA THR A 36 7.31 12.53 -3.23
C THR A 36 6.06 12.16 -4.00
N MET A 37 4.90 12.41 -3.41
CA MET A 37 3.60 12.31 -4.07
C MET A 37 3.24 13.63 -4.74
N GLY A 38 2.76 13.58 -5.97
CA GLY A 38 2.29 14.76 -6.71
C GLY A 38 3.40 15.50 -7.46
N GLY A 39 3.09 16.71 -7.92
CA GLY A 39 3.94 17.53 -8.79
C GLY A 39 4.41 18.82 -8.13
N ARG A 40 5.04 19.71 -8.92
CA ARG A 40 5.68 20.93 -8.42
C ARG A 40 4.77 21.85 -7.59
N GLU A 41 3.49 21.95 -7.95
CA GLU A 41 2.55 22.89 -7.30
C GLU A 41 1.82 22.29 -6.08
N ARG A 42 1.62 20.97 -6.08
CA ARG A 42 0.99 20.24 -4.99
C ARG A 42 1.73 18.94 -4.79
N CYS A 43 2.65 18.94 -3.83
CA CYS A 43 3.41 17.77 -3.45
C CYS A 43 3.31 17.46 -1.96
N TRP A 44 3.44 16.18 -1.65
CA TRP A 44 3.66 15.69 -0.29
C TRP A 44 4.94 14.87 -0.28
N LYS A 45 5.91 15.24 0.55
CA LYS A 45 7.13 14.45 0.75
C LYS A 45 6.98 13.59 1.99
N PHE A 46 7.04 12.27 1.84
CA PHE A 46 6.94 11.34 2.97
C PHE A 46 8.30 11.29 3.70
N GLN A 47 8.37 11.92 4.86
CA GLN A 47 9.59 12.02 5.67
C GLN A 47 9.69 10.90 6.70
N SER A 48 8.55 10.42 7.22
CA SER A 48 8.51 9.39 8.25
C SER A 48 7.22 8.56 8.21
N PRO A 49 7.25 7.30 8.67
CA PRO A 49 6.04 6.46 8.78
C PRO A 49 4.95 7.10 9.63
N SER A 50 5.33 7.88 10.65
CA SER A 50 4.40 8.57 11.54
C SER A 50 3.52 9.61 10.85
N GLN A 51 3.88 10.07 9.64
CA GLN A 51 3.04 10.97 8.84
C GLN A 51 1.87 10.25 8.18
N ILE A 52 1.94 8.92 8.01
CA ILE A 52 0.92 8.09 7.37
C ILE A 52 0.07 7.46 8.47
N LYS A 53 -1.03 8.13 8.85
CA LYS A 53 -1.93 7.64 9.90
C LYS A 53 -2.73 6.43 9.45
N GLU A 54 -3.13 6.42 8.20
CA GLU A 54 -3.85 5.32 7.57
C GLU A 54 -3.40 5.17 6.12
N LEU A 55 -3.29 3.92 5.66
CA LEU A 55 -3.05 3.56 4.27
C LEU A 55 -3.97 2.39 3.92
N VAL A 56 -4.77 2.57 2.88
CA VAL A 56 -5.64 1.53 2.34
C VAL A 56 -5.32 1.34 0.86
N ILE A 57 -4.99 0.11 0.48
CA ILE A 57 -4.89 -0.29 -0.94
C ILE A 57 -6.30 -0.60 -1.43
N GLN A 58 -6.83 0.23 -2.30
CA GLN A 58 -8.18 0.11 -2.88
C GLN A 58 -8.20 -0.86 -4.07
N ASN A 59 -7.13 -0.83 -4.87
CA ASN A 59 -7.01 -1.66 -6.07
C ASN A 59 -5.54 -1.97 -6.32
N LYS A 60 -5.28 -3.17 -6.86
CA LYS A 60 -3.97 -3.65 -7.29
C LYS A 60 -4.07 -4.18 -8.71
N ARG A 61 -3.19 -3.69 -9.58
CA ARG A 61 -2.95 -4.24 -10.92
C ARG A 61 -1.48 -4.62 -11.02
N GLU A 62 -1.19 -5.86 -11.37
CA GLU A 62 0.18 -6.37 -11.41
C GLU A 62 0.42 -7.23 -12.64
N ASP A 63 1.57 -7.04 -13.28
CA ASP A 63 2.15 -7.89 -14.29
C ASP A 63 3.63 -8.19 -13.95
N VAL A 64 4.36 -8.84 -14.86
CA VAL A 64 5.75 -9.28 -14.65
C VAL A 64 6.72 -8.12 -14.42
N GLN A 65 6.45 -6.95 -14.99
CA GLN A 65 7.35 -5.78 -15.01
C GLN A 65 6.84 -4.63 -14.14
N LYS A 66 5.53 -4.57 -13.88
CA LYS A 66 4.87 -3.41 -13.29
C LYS A 66 3.84 -3.81 -12.25
N ARG A 67 3.80 -3.05 -11.15
CA ARG A 67 2.72 -3.12 -10.16
C ARG A 67 2.16 -1.73 -9.91
N VAL A 68 0.85 -1.59 -9.92
CA VAL A 68 0.15 -0.32 -9.73
C VAL A 68 -0.86 -0.49 -8.60
N TYR A 69 -0.70 0.31 -7.55
CA TYR A 69 -1.70 0.43 -6.49
C TYR A 69 -2.49 1.72 -6.66
N SER A 70 -3.81 1.62 -6.46
CA SER A 70 -4.64 2.77 -6.13
C SER A 70 -4.81 2.79 -4.61
N ILE A 71 -4.39 3.86 -3.96
CA ILE A 71 -4.37 3.96 -2.50
C ILE A 71 -5.14 5.17 -1.99
N THR A 72 -5.65 5.04 -0.77
CA THR A 72 -6.16 6.16 0.04
C THR A 72 -5.27 6.31 1.26
N LEU A 73 -4.92 7.56 1.58
CA LEU A 73 -4.04 7.92 2.68
C LEU A 73 -4.71 8.91 3.61
N ILE A 74 -4.48 8.75 4.92
CA ILE A 74 -4.68 9.81 5.91
C ILE A 74 -3.30 10.29 6.34
N LEU A 75 -3.00 11.56 6.06
CA LEU A 75 -1.70 12.18 6.22
C LEU A 75 -1.75 13.28 7.28
N GLN A 76 -0.69 13.37 8.08
CA GLN A 76 -0.52 14.43 9.06
C GLN A 76 0.96 14.74 9.25
N ASP A 77 1.37 15.96 8.94
CA ASP A 77 2.73 16.41 9.21
C ASP A 77 2.81 16.95 10.65
N PRO A 78 3.73 16.47 11.51
CA PRO A 78 3.85 17.00 12.87
C PRO A 78 4.23 18.49 12.93
N LYS A 79 4.79 19.04 11.84
CA LYS A 79 5.22 20.45 11.74
C LYS A 79 4.14 21.37 11.19
N VAL A 80 3.08 20.82 10.58
CA VAL A 80 2.01 21.62 9.94
C VAL A 80 0.67 21.21 10.54
N PRO A 81 -0.12 22.16 11.06
CA PRO A 81 -1.43 21.83 11.60
C PRO A 81 -2.35 21.29 10.51
N GLY A 82 -2.98 20.17 10.81
CA GLY A 82 -4.08 19.59 10.04
C GLY A 82 -3.85 18.15 9.59
N LYS A 83 -4.96 17.47 9.32
CA LYS A 83 -5.00 16.15 8.69
C LYS A 83 -5.51 16.27 7.27
N TYR A 84 -4.96 15.44 6.40
CA TYR A 84 -5.28 15.45 4.98
C TYR A 84 -5.68 14.06 4.55
N LYS A 85 -6.76 13.96 3.77
CA LYS A 85 -7.10 12.75 3.04
C LYS A 85 -6.57 12.90 1.62
N ALA A 86 -5.82 11.91 1.14
CA ALA A 86 -5.29 11.88 -0.21
C ALA A 86 -5.64 10.58 -0.93
N GLU A 87 -5.88 10.68 -2.23
CA GLU A 87 -5.96 9.55 -3.15
C GLU A 87 -4.77 9.62 -4.08
N ALA A 88 -4.12 8.47 -4.29
CA ALA A 88 -2.91 8.39 -5.06
C ALA A 88 -2.78 7.08 -5.84
N GLN A 89 -1.93 7.12 -6.86
CA GLN A 89 -1.48 5.96 -7.59
C GLN A 89 0.01 5.72 -7.34
N VAL A 90 0.36 4.56 -6.79
CA VAL A 90 1.75 4.15 -6.62
C VAL A 90 2.12 3.21 -7.76
N VAL A 91 3.14 3.57 -8.53
CA VAL A 91 3.65 2.77 -9.63
C VAL A 91 4.98 2.19 -9.22
N TYR A 92 5.07 0.87 -9.24
CA TYR A 92 6.29 0.11 -9.11
C TYR A 92 6.73 -0.42 -10.47
N GLU A 93 8.04 -0.41 -10.69
CA GLU A 93 8.68 -1.05 -11.84
C GLU A 93 9.75 -2.02 -11.35
N LYS A 94 9.93 -3.12 -12.08
CA LYS A 94 10.97 -4.09 -11.78
C LYS A 94 12.33 -3.55 -12.24
N VAL A 95 13.23 -3.35 -11.28
CA VAL A 95 14.61 -2.89 -11.49
C VAL A 95 15.54 -3.86 -10.79
N ASP A 96 16.47 -4.47 -11.53
CA ASP A 96 17.41 -5.49 -11.02
C ASP A 96 16.73 -6.66 -10.29
N GLY A 97 15.59 -7.09 -10.82
CA GLY A 97 14.81 -8.19 -10.25
C GLY A 97 13.89 -7.81 -9.08
N GLN A 98 13.96 -6.58 -8.58
CA GLN A 98 13.17 -6.09 -7.45
C GLN A 98 12.15 -5.03 -7.88
N MET A 99 10.94 -5.06 -7.32
CA MET A 99 9.96 -3.99 -7.52
C MET A 99 10.38 -2.76 -6.74
N LYS A 100 10.53 -1.61 -7.41
CA LYS A 100 10.85 -0.31 -6.79
C LYS A 100 9.81 0.72 -7.19
N ILE A 101 9.48 1.65 -6.30
CA ILE A 101 8.60 2.77 -6.64
C ILE A 101 9.26 3.59 -7.75
N LYS A 102 8.57 3.68 -8.88
CA LYS A 102 8.89 4.57 -9.99
C LYS A 102 8.29 5.96 -9.78
N SER A 103 7.05 6.01 -9.33
CA SER A 103 6.34 7.27 -9.09
C SER A 103 5.18 7.12 -8.11
N VAL A 104 4.81 8.24 -7.48
CA VAL A 104 3.61 8.37 -6.65
C VAL A 104 2.77 9.53 -7.20
N GLY A 105 1.76 9.20 -8.00
CA GLY A 105 0.88 10.17 -8.63
C GLY A 105 -0.24 10.61 -7.68
N LEU A 106 -0.35 11.91 -7.43
CA LEU A 106 -1.47 12.48 -6.67
C LEU A 106 -2.72 12.54 -7.55
N ILE A 107 -3.83 11.99 -7.06
CA ILE A 107 -5.15 12.11 -7.70
C ILE A 107 -5.92 13.25 -7.05
N SER A 108 -6.05 13.22 -5.72
CA SER A 108 -6.76 14.25 -4.96
C SER A 108 -6.16 14.38 -3.55
N ILE A 109 -6.24 15.59 -2.99
CA ILE A 109 -5.91 15.84 -1.58
C ILE A 109 -6.86 16.90 -1.03
N ALA A 110 -7.39 16.65 0.16
CA ALA A 110 -8.26 17.56 0.87
C ALA A 110 -7.88 17.60 2.36
N LYS A 111 -7.90 18.79 2.95
CA LYS A 111 -7.81 18.93 4.41
C LYS A 111 -9.12 18.42 5.02
N ILE A 112 -9.02 17.57 6.05
CA ILE A 112 -10.17 16.98 6.74
C ILE A 112 -10.30 17.45 8.19
N GLU A 113 -9.20 17.92 8.80
CA GLU A 113 -9.15 18.52 10.14
C GLU A 113 -8.04 19.59 10.18
#